data_AF-A0A4Y2GXW4-F1
#
_entry.id   AF-A0A4Y2GXW4-F1
#
_cell.length_a   1.000
_cell.length_b   1.000
_cell.length_c   1.000
_cell.angle_alpha   90.00
_cell.angle_beta   90.00
_cell.angle_gamma   90.00
#
_symmetry.space_group_name_H-M   'P 1'
#
loop_
_entity.id
_entity.type
_entity.pdbx_description
1 polymer ?
#
loop_
_entity_poly.entity_id
_entity_poly.type
_entity_poly.pdbx_seq_one_letter_code
_entity_poly.pdbx_strand_id
1 'polypeptide(L)'
;MHISLFAVGSPSSPINMAVTSVLEILFPAIYCCIVYWMTSQPNDLVRFDLFILSSTMISVVAQSVGFLIGAATSVQNAVFLAPVVTIPILLFSGLFIRLDTIPHYLQWLSYRRYCYQSVLRGIYALDRPELHCDKICPFQGPQDFLREMDMADGNLYVDYAAMWVFLFVFRVISYYVLYYKIVYNR
;
A
#
# COMPACT_ATOMS: atom_id res chain seq x y z
N MET A 1 20.99 -22.58 30.66
CA MET A 1 19.53 -22.65 30.43
C MET A 1 18.91 -21.25 30.53
N HIS A 2 19.34 -20.29 29.68
CA HIS A 2 18.80 -18.92 29.69
C HIS A 2 18.89 -18.24 28.31
N ILE A 3 19.01 -19.03 27.23
CA ILE A 3 19.10 -18.55 25.84
C ILE A 3 17.79 -18.80 25.08
N SER A 4 16.93 -19.71 25.56
CA SER A 4 15.68 -20.09 24.88
C SER A 4 14.49 -19.16 25.13
N LEU A 5 14.52 -18.27 26.14
CA LEU A 5 13.42 -17.32 26.37
C LEU A 5 13.52 -16.05 25.50
N PHE A 6 14.71 -15.66 25.07
CA PHE A 6 14.88 -14.53 24.13
C PHE A 6 14.51 -14.89 22.69
N ALA A 7 14.43 -16.18 22.35
CA ALA A 7 14.00 -16.63 21.02
C ALA A 7 12.48 -16.55 20.81
N VAL A 8 11.68 -16.65 21.88
CA VAL A 8 10.22 -16.47 21.83
C VAL A 8 9.86 -14.99 21.64
N GLY A 9 10.70 -14.07 22.12
CA GLY A 9 10.63 -12.63 21.88
C GLY A 9 11.35 -12.14 20.61
N SER A 10 11.93 -13.04 19.81
CA SER A 10 12.61 -12.66 18.56
C SER A 10 11.59 -12.47 17.44
N PRO A 11 11.57 -11.32 16.74
CA PRO A 11 10.76 -11.09 15.54
C PRO A 11 11.05 -12.07 14.39
N SER A 12 12.13 -12.85 14.47
CA SER A 12 12.64 -13.69 13.38
C SER A 12 12.23 -15.17 13.44
N SER A 13 11.39 -15.60 14.40
CA SER A 13 10.88 -16.97 14.37
C SER A 13 9.90 -17.13 13.20
N PRO A 14 9.96 -18.23 12.42
CA PRO A 14 9.06 -18.44 11.27
C PRO A 14 7.57 -18.43 11.68
N ILE A 15 7.29 -18.83 12.93
CA ILE A 15 5.95 -18.79 13.52
C ILE A 15 5.48 -17.33 13.72
N ASN A 16 6.32 -16.45 14.29
CA ASN A 16 5.96 -15.05 14.50
C ASN A 16 5.81 -14.28 13.17
N MET A 17 6.62 -14.60 12.15
CA MET A 17 6.49 -14.02 10.81
C MET A 17 5.21 -14.47 10.09
N ALA A 18 4.81 -15.73 10.25
CA ALA A 18 3.55 -16.22 9.69
C ALA A 18 2.35 -15.57 10.37
N VAL A 19 2.34 -15.49 11.70
CA VAL A 19 1.25 -14.86 12.48
C VAL A 19 1.10 -13.38 12.12
N THR A 20 2.20 -12.62 12.07
CA THR A 20 2.15 -11.20 11.71
C THR A 20 1.66 -10.97 10.28
N SER A 21 2.02 -11.82 9.34
CA SER A 21 1.53 -11.75 7.95
C SER A 21 0.03 -12.03 7.85
N VAL A 22 -0.49 -12.97 8.64
CA VAL A 22 -1.93 -13.28 8.70
C VAL A 22 -2.72 -12.12 9.29
N LEU A 23 -2.23 -11.53 10.40
CA LEU A 23 -2.89 -10.37 11.03
C LEU A 23 -2.91 -9.15 10.10
N GLU A 24 -1.82 -8.91 9.39
CA GLU A 24 -1.69 -7.80 8.43
C GLU A 24 -2.62 -7.96 7.22
N ILE A 25 -3.08 -9.17 6.91
CA ILE A 25 -4.08 -9.39 5.85
C ILE A 25 -5.49 -9.28 6.42
N LEU A 26 -5.72 -9.89 7.59
CA LEU A 26 -7.03 -10.02 8.21
C LEU A 26 -7.61 -8.66 8.63
N PHE A 27 -6.83 -7.84 9.34
CA PHE A 27 -7.33 -6.56 9.85
C PHE A 27 -7.71 -5.56 8.76
N PRO A 28 -6.89 -5.28 7.73
CA PRO A 28 -7.30 -4.38 6.66
C PRO A 28 -8.43 -4.97 5.82
N ALA A 29 -8.50 -6.30 5.63
CA ALA A 29 -9.63 -6.90 4.92
C ALA A 29 -10.95 -6.64 5.66
N ILE A 30 -11.01 -6.87 6.98
CA ILE A 30 -12.20 -6.58 7.80
C ILE A 30 -12.54 -5.08 7.75
N TYR A 31 -11.53 -4.22 7.90
CA TYR A 31 -11.73 -2.77 7.81
C TYR A 31 -12.30 -2.34 6.46
N CYS A 32 -11.75 -2.86 5.35
CA CYS A 32 -12.20 -2.54 4.00
C CYS A 32 -13.60 -3.06 3.72
N CYS A 33 -13.96 -4.25 4.23
CA CYS A 33 -15.34 -4.75 4.16
C CYS A 33 -16.31 -3.73 4.75
N ILE A 34 -16.03 -3.21 5.95
CA ILE A 34 -16.89 -2.23 6.62
C ILE A 34 -16.97 -0.92 5.82
N VAL A 35 -15.82 -0.39 5.39
CA VAL A 35 -15.74 0.89 4.65
C VAL A 35 -16.48 0.83 3.32
N TYR A 36 -16.41 -0.30 2.61
CA TYR A 36 -17.09 -0.47 1.33
C TYR A 36 -18.61 -0.28 1.45
N TRP A 37 -19.21 -0.87 2.48
CA TRP A 37 -20.64 -0.73 2.75
C TRP A 37 -21.00 0.64 3.32
N MET A 38 -20.15 1.21 4.19
CA MET A 38 -20.37 2.56 4.73
C MET A 38 -20.34 3.65 3.66
N THR A 39 -19.55 3.47 2.61
CA THR A 39 -19.44 4.42 1.48
C THR A 39 -20.46 4.17 0.37
N SER A 40 -21.42 3.25 0.61
CA SER A 40 -22.50 2.89 -0.31
C SER A 40 -22.01 2.63 -1.74
N GLN A 41 -20.89 1.91 -1.88
CA GLN A 41 -20.37 1.50 -3.19
C GLN A 41 -21.30 0.46 -3.84
N PRO A 42 -21.36 0.42 -5.19
CA PRO A 42 -22.26 -0.48 -5.91
C PRO A 42 -21.96 -1.94 -5.58
N ASN A 43 -22.99 -2.75 -5.37
CA ASN A 43 -22.84 -4.17 -5.02
C ASN A 43 -22.41 -5.00 -6.25
N ASP A 44 -21.11 -4.96 -6.55
CA ASP A 44 -20.47 -5.71 -7.61
C ASP A 44 -19.27 -6.47 -7.01
N LEU A 45 -19.32 -7.80 -7.11
CA LEU A 45 -18.32 -8.70 -6.54
C LEU A 45 -16.91 -8.41 -7.10
N VAL A 46 -16.80 -8.08 -8.38
CA VAL A 46 -15.48 -7.83 -9.01
C VAL A 46 -14.84 -6.59 -8.39
N ARG A 47 -15.62 -5.51 -8.21
CA ARG A 47 -15.13 -4.26 -7.62
C ARG A 47 -14.81 -4.42 -6.14
N PHE A 48 -15.64 -5.15 -5.43
CA PHE A 48 -15.44 -5.46 -4.02
C PHE A 48 -14.14 -6.24 -3.82
N ASP A 49 -13.92 -7.30 -4.60
CA ASP A 49 -12.71 -8.12 -4.53
C ASP A 49 -11.47 -7.32 -4.91
N LEU A 50 -11.52 -6.51 -5.97
CA LEU A 50 -10.40 -5.63 -6.35
C LEU A 50 -10.07 -4.60 -5.28
N PHE A 51 -11.08 -4.04 -4.60
CA PHE A 51 -10.88 -3.09 -3.52
C PHE A 51 -10.19 -3.73 -2.30
N ILE A 52 -10.66 -4.90 -1.87
CA ILE A 52 -10.05 -5.64 -0.76
C ILE A 52 -8.64 -6.09 -1.14
N LEU A 53 -8.46 -6.69 -2.32
CA LEU A 53 -7.17 -7.17 -2.79
C LEU A 53 -6.14 -6.04 -2.86
N SER A 54 -6.51 -4.90 -3.44
CA SER A 54 -5.65 -3.73 -3.51
C SER A 54 -5.25 -3.27 -2.12
N SER A 55 -6.22 -3.10 -1.22
CA SER A 55 -5.99 -2.58 0.13
C SER A 55 -5.11 -3.51 0.96
N THR A 56 -5.36 -4.82 0.90
CA THR A 56 -4.52 -5.84 1.54
C THR A 56 -3.10 -5.84 0.97
N MET A 57 -2.92 -5.74 -0.35
CA MET A 57 -1.58 -5.64 -0.93
C MET A 57 -0.84 -4.39 -0.46
N ILE A 58 -1.53 -3.24 -0.32
CA ILE A 58 -0.93 -2.02 0.21
C ILE A 58 -0.43 -2.22 1.64
N SER A 59 -1.21 -2.88 2.50
CA SER A 59 -0.80 -3.24 3.86
C SER A 59 0.46 -4.11 3.87
N VAL A 60 0.51 -5.15 3.03
CA VAL A 60 1.70 -6.03 2.94
C VAL A 60 2.94 -5.28 2.43
N VAL A 61 2.78 -4.33 1.50
CA VAL A 61 3.87 -3.45 1.05
C VAL A 61 4.31 -2.51 2.19
N ALA A 62 3.37 -1.89 2.90
CA ALA A 62 3.66 -1.00 4.03
C ALA A 62 4.42 -1.73 5.15
N GLN A 63 4.01 -2.96 5.46
CA GLN A 63 4.70 -3.84 6.41
C GLN A 63 6.17 -4.08 6.00
N SER A 64 6.42 -4.28 4.71
CA SER A 64 7.77 -4.51 4.17
C SER A 64 8.68 -3.30 4.38
N VAL A 65 8.15 -2.10 4.16
CA VAL A 65 8.85 -0.84 4.44
C VAL A 65 9.07 -0.65 5.94
N GLY A 66 8.08 -1.01 6.77
CA GLY A 66 8.22 -1.02 8.23
C GLY A 66 9.35 -1.92 8.72
N PHE A 67 9.48 -3.13 8.14
CA PHE A 67 10.60 -4.02 8.42
C PHE A 67 11.94 -3.43 7.99
N LEU A 68 12.00 -2.78 6.82
CA LEU A 68 13.23 -2.13 6.35
C LEU A 68 13.70 -1.03 7.32
N ILE A 69 12.79 -0.15 7.74
CA ILE A 69 13.10 0.94 8.68
C ILE A 69 13.49 0.36 10.05
N GLY A 70 12.72 -0.61 10.56
CA GLY A 70 13.01 -1.26 11.85
C GLY A 70 14.33 -2.04 11.87
N ALA A 71 14.71 -2.66 10.75
CA ALA A 71 16.00 -3.31 10.60
C ALA A 71 17.15 -2.29 10.51
N ALA A 72 16.98 -1.20 9.76
CA ALA A 72 18.02 -0.20 9.53
C ALA A 72 18.35 0.64 10.79
N THR A 73 17.37 0.96 11.64
CA THR A 73 17.55 1.90 12.75
C THR A 73 17.30 1.28 14.13
N SER A 74 17.51 2.06 15.20
CA SER A 74 17.00 1.74 16.54
C SER A 74 15.49 2.01 16.61
N VAL A 75 14.79 1.39 17.57
CA VAL A 75 13.33 1.55 17.74
C VAL A 75 12.94 3.01 17.94
N GLN A 76 13.70 3.75 18.76
CA GLN A 76 13.42 5.16 19.03
C GLN A 76 13.55 6.02 17.77
N ASN A 77 14.58 5.80 16.95
CA ASN A 77 14.77 6.55 15.70
C ASN A 77 13.76 6.13 14.62
N ALA A 78 13.37 4.85 14.58
CA ALA A 78 12.41 4.33 13.62
C ALA A 78 11.05 5.04 13.71
N VAL A 79 10.57 5.31 14.94
CA VAL A 79 9.28 5.98 15.18
C VAL A 79 9.26 7.40 14.63
N PHE A 80 10.39 8.12 14.66
CA PHE A 80 10.50 9.45 14.06
C PHE A 80 10.75 9.40 12.55
N LEU A 81 11.53 8.43 12.08
CA LEU A 81 11.89 8.31 10.66
C LEU A 81 10.70 7.85 9.82
N ALA A 82 9.84 6.98 10.36
CA ALA A 82 8.72 6.42 9.60
C ALA A 82 7.76 7.51 9.06
N PRO A 83 7.28 8.49 9.86
CA PRO A 83 6.50 9.62 9.33
C PRO A 83 7.28 10.50 8.37
N VAL A 84 8.56 10.78 8.66
CA VAL A 84 9.42 11.65 7.83
C VAL A 84 9.59 11.09 6.42
N VAL A 85 9.72 9.78 6.28
CA VAL A 85 9.78 9.11 4.98
C VAL A 85 8.38 8.93 4.38
N THR A 86 7.38 8.64 5.23
CA THR A 86 6.06 8.28 4.75
C THR A 86 5.27 9.46 4.19
N ILE A 87 5.29 10.60 4.87
CA ILE A 87 4.48 11.77 4.48
C ILE A 87 4.87 12.28 3.08
N PRO A 88 6.15 12.51 2.74
CA PRO A 88 6.53 12.99 1.41
C PRO A 88 6.16 12.00 0.30
N ILE A 89 6.42 10.71 0.49
CA ILE A 89 6.09 9.69 -0.51
C ILE A 89 4.56 9.56 -0.67
N LEU A 90 3.76 9.82 0.38
CA LEU A 90 2.30 9.89 0.27
C LEU A 90 1.86 11.14 -0.51
N LEU A 91 2.50 12.29 -0.27
CA LEU A 91 2.22 13.53 -1.00
C LEU A 91 2.42 13.36 -2.51
N PHE A 92 3.50 12.67 -2.90
CA PHE A 92 3.83 12.38 -4.30
C PHE A 92 3.19 11.08 -4.85
N SER A 93 2.16 10.54 -4.19
CA SER A 93 1.46 9.32 -4.64
C SER A 93 0.33 9.59 -5.65
N GLY A 94 0.02 10.86 -5.95
CA GLY A 94 -1.16 11.23 -6.75
C GLY A 94 -2.41 11.52 -5.91
N LEU A 95 -2.36 11.32 -4.58
CA LEU A 95 -3.48 11.60 -3.68
C LEU A 95 -3.72 13.11 -3.46
N PHE A 96 -2.65 13.89 -3.26
CA PHE A 96 -2.75 15.32 -2.92
C PHE A 96 -2.29 16.26 -4.04
N ILE A 97 -1.41 15.76 -4.92
CA ILE A 97 -0.83 16.51 -6.03
C ILE A 97 -1.06 15.70 -7.30
N ARG A 98 -1.53 16.36 -8.37
CA ARG A 98 -1.73 15.73 -9.68
C ARG A 98 -0.40 15.19 -10.22
N LEU A 99 -0.43 14.03 -10.86
CA LEU A 99 0.77 13.30 -11.28
C LEU A 99 1.60 14.06 -12.32
N ASP A 100 0.95 14.84 -13.19
CA ASP A 100 1.59 15.66 -14.23
C ASP A 100 2.45 16.82 -13.71
N THR A 101 2.19 17.31 -12.50
CA THR A 101 2.98 18.40 -11.92
C THR A 101 4.22 17.89 -11.18
N ILE A 102 4.36 16.57 -11.03
CA ILE A 102 5.50 15.93 -10.37
C ILE A 102 6.61 15.72 -11.41
N PRO A 103 7.85 16.17 -11.16
CA PRO A 103 8.94 16.00 -12.11
C PRO A 103 9.26 14.52 -12.35
N HIS A 104 9.59 14.15 -13.60
CA HIS A 104 9.73 12.75 -14.05
C HIS A 104 10.65 11.87 -13.17
N TYR A 105 11.69 12.42 -12.57
CA TYR A 105 12.61 11.65 -11.71
C TYR A 105 11.95 11.21 -10.38
N LEU A 106 10.99 11.97 -9.85
CA LEU A 106 10.23 11.59 -8.65
C LEU A 106 9.09 10.62 -8.97
N GLN A 107 8.60 10.62 -10.21
CA GLN A 107 7.48 9.76 -10.62
C GLN A 107 7.80 8.27 -10.49
N TRP A 108 9.05 7.86 -10.74
CA TRP A 108 9.48 6.46 -10.65
C TRP A 108 9.73 5.97 -9.21
N LEU A 109 10.00 6.88 -8.27
CA LEU A 109 10.37 6.53 -6.90
C LEU A 109 9.14 6.24 -6.01
N SER A 110 7.98 6.78 -6.38
CA SER A 110 6.75 6.67 -5.60
C SER A 110 6.04 5.33 -5.83
N TYR A 111 6.50 4.24 -5.20
CA TYR A 111 5.77 2.97 -5.17
C TYR A 111 4.30 3.13 -4.69
N ARG A 112 4.04 4.13 -3.83
CA ARG A 112 2.69 4.49 -3.37
C ARG A 112 1.77 5.02 -4.45
N ARG A 113 2.29 5.48 -5.60
CA ARG A 113 1.48 5.87 -6.76
C ARG A 113 0.67 4.70 -7.26
N TYR A 114 1.33 3.57 -7.53
CA TYR A 114 0.67 2.36 -8.01
C TYR A 114 -0.37 1.85 -7.00
N CYS A 115 -0.08 1.94 -5.70
CA CYS A 115 -1.04 1.63 -4.65
C CYS A 115 -2.34 2.46 -4.78
N TYR A 116 -2.21 3.77 -4.92
CA TYR A 116 -3.36 4.67 -5.02
C TYR A 116 -4.14 4.46 -6.33
N GLN A 117 -3.42 4.30 -7.44
CA GLN A 117 -4.00 4.02 -8.75
C GLN A 117 -4.79 2.70 -8.76
N SER A 118 -4.26 1.62 -8.17
CA SER A 118 -4.94 0.32 -8.07
C SER A 118 -6.29 0.43 -7.35
N VAL A 119 -6.34 1.16 -6.22
CA VAL A 119 -7.58 1.32 -5.45
C VAL A 119 -8.61 2.14 -6.22
N LEU A 120 -8.20 3.29 -6.77
CA LEU A 120 -9.11 4.15 -7.53
C LEU A 120 -9.64 3.47 -8.79
N ARG A 121 -8.77 2.84 -9.58
CA ARG A 121 -9.19 2.08 -10.76
C ARG A 121 -10.08 0.90 -10.37
N GLY A 122 -9.76 0.18 -9.30
CA GLY A 122 -10.59 -0.95 -8.82
C GLY A 122 -12.03 -0.54 -8.49
N ILE A 123 -12.25 0.68 -8.00
CA ILE A 123 -13.59 1.18 -7.62
C ILE A 123 -14.31 1.88 -8.79
N TYR A 124 -13.60 2.74 -9.53
CA TYR A 124 -14.20 3.67 -10.50
C TYR A 124 -14.04 3.25 -11.95
N ALA A 125 -13.11 2.35 -12.29
CA ALA A 125 -12.97 1.82 -13.65
C ALA A 125 -14.01 0.70 -13.92
N LEU A 126 -13.79 -0.08 -14.99
CA LEU A 126 -14.64 -1.20 -15.41
C LEU A 126 -16.09 -0.80 -15.76
N ASP A 127 -16.26 0.25 -16.57
CA ASP A 127 -17.57 0.71 -17.07
C ASP A 127 -18.63 0.90 -15.96
N ARG A 128 -18.24 1.61 -14.90
CA ARG A 128 -19.16 1.93 -13.81
C ARG A 128 -20.32 2.80 -14.32
N PRO A 129 -21.58 2.54 -13.91
CA PRO A 129 -22.67 3.45 -14.18
C PRO A 129 -22.41 4.82 -13.53
N GLU A 130 -23.04 5.85 -14.09
CA GLU A 130 -22.92 7.23 -13.61
C GLU A 130 -23.25 7.34 -12.12
N LEU A 131 -22.53 8.24 -11.44
CA LEU A 131 -22.75 8.46 -10.01
C LEU A 131 -24.09 9.18 -9.80
N HIS A 132 -24.86 8.72 -8.81
CA HIS A 132 -26.12 9.36 -8.45
C HIS A 132 -25.85 10.78 -7.94
N CYS A 133 -26.50 11.78 -8.55
CA CYS A 133 -26.36 13.17 -8.15
C CYS A 133 -27.70 13.92 -8.20
N ASP A 134 -28.02 14.62 -7.11
CA ASP A 134 -29.26 15.40 -6.95
C ASP A 134 -29.17 16.84 -7.51
N LYS A 135 -27.96 17.32 -7.89
CA LYS A 135 -27.71 18.70 -8.38
C LYS A 135 -26.74 18.68 -9.58
N ILE A 136 -26.39 19.86 -10.13
CA ILE A 136 -25.37 19.97 -11.19
C ILE A 136 -24.03 19.44 -10.66
N CYS A 137 -23.63 18.27 -11.17
CA CYS A 137 -22.39 17.59 -10.80
C CYS A 137 -21.32 17.75 -11.89
N PRO A 138 -20.15 18.34 -11.59
CA PRO A 138 -19.04 18.38 -12.55
C PRO A 138 -18.43 17.00 -12.84
N PHE A 139 -18.68 16.01 -11.97
CA PHE A 139 -18.11 14.65 -12.07
C PHE A 139 -19.20 13.57 -12.01
N GLN A 140 -20.12 13.60 -12.98
CA GLN A 140 -21.15 12.56 -13.13
C GLN A 140 -20.57 11.27 -13.70
N GLY A 141 -19.62 11.40 -14.64
CA GLY A 141 -18.89 10.31 -15.24
C GLY A 141 -17.74 9.83 -14.33
N PRO A 142 -17.65 8.52 -14.01
CA PRO A 142 -16.52 7.97 -13.27
C PRO A 142 -15.20 8.13 -14.03
N GLN A 143 -15.23 8.17 -15.37
CA GLN A 143 -14.08 8.44 -16.21
C GLN A 143 -13.60 9.89 -16.14
N ASP A 144 -14.51 10.86 -15.95
CA ASP A 144 -14.12 12.26 -15.81
C ASP A 144 -13.40 12.50 -14.48
N PHE A 145 -13.85 11.81 -13.42
CA PHE A 145 -13.13 11.78 -12.14
C PHE A 145 -11.74 11.16 -12.29
N LEU A 146 -11.61 10.02 -12.97
CA LEU A 146 -10.31 9.40 -13.23
C LEU A 146 -9.39 10.27 -14.10
N ARG A 147 -9.95 11.03 -15.05
CA ARG A 147 -9.19 11.96 -15.90
C ARG A 147 -8.66 13.14 -15.10
N GLU A 148 -9.44 13.72 -14.20
CA GLU A 148 -8.98 14.82 -13.32
C GLU A 148 -7.85 14.36 -12.38
N MET A 149 -7.88 13.09 -11.97
CA MET A 149 -6.83 12.47 -11.15
C MET A 149 -5.60 12.01 -11.96
N ASP A 150 -5.59 12.20 -13.28
CA ASP A 150 -4.56 11.69 -14.22
C ASP A 150 -4.37 10.16 -14.17
N MET A 151 -5.51 9.46 -14.16
CA MET A 151 -5.58 8.00 -14.03
C MET A 151 -6.56 7.37 -15.02
N ALA A 152 -7.01 8.06 -16.07
CA ALA A 152 -7.95 7.48 -17.03
C ALA A 152 -7.31 6.34 -17.87
N ASP A 153 -6.14 6.58 -18.47
CA ASP A 153 -5.60 5.73 -19.55
C ASP A 153 -4.68 4.57 -19.11
N GLY A 154 -4.49 4.38 -17.81
CA GLY A 154 -3.59 3.34 -17.29
C GLY A 154 -4.25 1.96 -17.16
N ASN A 155 -3.41 0.95 -17.03
CA ASN A 155 -3.85 -0.43 -16.97
C ASN A 155 -3.72 -0.99 -15.54
N LEU A 156 -4.83 -1.47 -14.98
CA LEU A 156 -4.88 -2.07 -13.64
C LEU A 156 -3.86 -3.22 -13.47
N TYR A 157 -3.62 -4.00 -14.53
CA TYR A 157 -2.64 -5.08 -14.50
C TYR A 157 -1.21 -4.59 -14.29
N VAL A 158 -0.86 -3.42 -14.84
CA VAL A 158 0.47 -2.80 -14.66
C VAL A 158 0.64 -2.33 -13.22
N ASP A 159 -0.42 -1.75 -12.63
CA ASP A 159 -0.39 -1.27 -11.25
C ASP A 159 -0.17 -2.44 -10.27
N TYR A 160 -0.88 -3.56 -10.44
CA TYR A 160 -0.66 -4.76 -9.63
C TYR A 160 0.72 -5.39 -9.87
N ALA A 161 1.18 -5.48 -11.11
CA ALA A 161 2.51 -6.02 -11.43
C ALA A 161 3.61 -5.18 -10.75
N ALA A 162 3.52 -3.85 -10.83
CA ALA A 162 4.44 -2.94 -10.16
C ALA A 162 4.41 -3.14 -8.64
N MET A 163 3.23 -3.27 -8.02
CA MET A 163 3.10 -3.53 -6.59
C MET A 163 3.80 -4.84 -6.17
N TRP A 164 3.63 -5.92 -6.92
CA TRP A 164 4.33 -7.19 -6.67
C TRP A 164 5.85 -7.05 -6.79
N VAL A 165 6.35 -6.33 -7.81
CA VAL A 165 7.78 -6.06 -7.98
C VAL A 165 8.33 -5.27 -6.80
N PHE A 166 7.67 -4.18 -6.40
CA PHE A 166 8.11 -3.38 -5.26
C PHE A 166 8.06 -4.17 -3.96
N LEU A 167 7.04 -5.00 -3.75
CA LEU A 167 6.95 -5.89 -2.60
C LEU A 167 8.18 -6.81 -2.52
N PHE A 168 8.51 -7.48 -3.62
CA PHE A 168 9.66 -8.36 -3.69
C PHE A 168 10.96 -7.60 -3.43
N VAL A 169 11.16 -6.44 -4.08
CA VAL A 169 12.34 -5.60 -3.90
C VAL A 169 12.50 -5.15 -2.45
N PHE A 170 11.46 -4.63 -1.80
CA PHE A 170 11.54 -4.21 -0.40
C PHE A 170 11.83 -5.36 0.56
N ARG A 171 11.26 -6.56 0.31
CA ARG A 171 11.53 -7.75 1.12
C ARG A 171 12.98 -8.21 0.97
N VAL A 172 13.51 -8.22 -0.24
CA VAL A 172 14.91 -8.58 -0.51
C VAL A 172 15.87 -7.58 0.14
N ILE A 173 15.62 -6.28 -0.02
CA ILE A 173 16.45 -5.24 0.62
C ILE A 173 16.39 -5.38 2.15
N SER A 174 15.21 -5.55 2.72
CA SER A 174 15.03 -5.73 4.17
C SER A 174 15.78 -6.95 4.69
N TYR A 175 15.73 -8.07 3.97
CA TYR A 175 16.50 -9.28 4.30
C TYR A 175 18.01 -9.01 4.29
N TYR A 176 18.53 -8.36 3.25
CA TYR A 176 19.95 -8.03 3.18
C TYR A 176 20.39 -7.06 4.28
N VAL A 177 19.61 -6.01 4.56
CA VAL A 177 19.91 -5.06 5.65
C VAL A 177 19.94 -5.77 7.00
N LEU A 178 18.98 -6.65 7.26
CA LEU A 178 18.94 -7.45 8.48
C LEU A 178 20.14 -8.39 8.56
N TYR A 179 20.50 -9.06 7.45
CA TYR A 179 21.66 -9.93 7.36
C TYR A 179 22.96 -9.18 7.67
N TYR A 180 23.19 -8.03 7.02
CA TYR A 180 24.38 -7.21 7.26
C TYR A 180 24.45 -6.74 8.71
N LYS A 181 23.33 -6.31 9.30
CA LYS A 181 23.29 -5.90 10.71
C LYS A 181 23.65 -7.05 11.66
N ILE A 182 23.15 -8.26 11.42
CA ILE A 182 23.47 -9.43 12.26
C ILE A 182 24.93 -9.84 12.13
N VAL A 183 25.50 -9.80 10.92
CA VAL A 183 26.88 -10.23 10.66
C VAL A 183 27.90 -9.21 11.15
N TYR A 184 27.67 -7.92 10.91
CA TYR A 184 28.62 -6.85 11.24
C TYR A 184 28.50 -6.33 12.69
N ASN A 185 27.30 -6.40 13.28
CA ASN A 185 27.04 -5.91 14.64
C ASN A 185 27.07 -7.05 15.69
N ARG A 186 27.93 -8.05 15.47
CA ARG A 186 28.27 -9.11 16.42
C ARG A 186 29.54 -8.74 17.18
#